data_AF-A0A8T5IC53-F1
#
_entry.id   AF-A0A8T5IC53-F1
#
_cell.length_a   1.000
_cell.length_b   1.000
_cell.length_c   1.000
_cell.angle_alpha   90.00
_cell.angle_beta   90.00
_cell.angle_gamma   90.00
#
_symmetry.space_group_name_H-M   'P 1'
#
loop_
_entity.id
_entity.type
_entity.pdbx_description
1 polymer ?
#
loop_
_entity_poly.entity_id
_entity_poly.type
_entity_poly.pdbx_seq_one_letter_code
_entity_poly.pdbx_strand_id
1 'polypeptide(L)'
;LEAAAEAGLIEIPWQYFAALLPVKSVGVHGDVRAYGETIVVRAVTSLDGMSARYSPIPHDVLAKISTRITNTVKGSVNRVVYDITHKPPGTIEWE
;
A
#
# COMPACT_ATOMS: atom_id res chain seq x y z
N LEU A 1 -7.31 4.28 -4.81
CA LEU A 1 -6.67 5.59 -5.02
C LEU A 1 -7.45 6.37 -6.06
N GLU A 2 -7.69 5.80 -7.24
CA GLU A 2 -8.61 6.34 -8.27
C GLU A 2 -9.93 6.84 -7.69
N ALA A 3 -10.70 5.96 -7.03
CA ALA A 3 -11.97 6.36 -6.40
C ALA A 3 -11.85 7.48 -5.35
N ALA A 4 -10.70 7.62 -4.69
CA ALA A 4 -10.46 8.72 -3.75
C ALA A 4 -10.13 10.03 -4.48
N ALA A 5 -9.45 9.95 -5.62
CA ALA A 5 -9.19 11.09 -6.49
C ALA A 5 -10.48 11.59 -7.16
N GLU A 6 -11.33 10.69 -7.65
CA GLU A 6 -12.65 11.02 -8.20
C GLU A 6 -13.55 11.71 -7.17
N ALA A 7 -13.46 11.30 -5.91
CA ALA A 7 -14.16 11.92 -4.80
C ALA A 7 -13.53 13.25 -4.32
N GLY A 8 -12.45 13.73 -4.96
CA GLY A 8 -11.76 14.96 -4.61
C GLY A 8 -11.01 14.92 -3.26
N LEU A 9 -10.77 13.73 -2.70
CA LEU A 9 -10.09 13.57 -1.41
C LEU A 9 -8.57 13.67 -1.53
N ILE A 10 -8.03 13.34 -2.70
CA ILE A 10 -6.60 13.38 -3.02
C ILE A 10 -6.40 13.82 -4.47
N GLU A 11 -5.21 14.34 -4.77
CA GLU A 11 -4.71 14.30 -6.14
C GLU A 11 -4.27 12.87 -6.49
N ILE A 12 -4.47 12.46 -7.74
CA ILE A 12 -4.05 11.13 -8.18
C ILE A 12 -2.51 11.06 -8.19
N PRO A 13 -1.89 10.06 -7.53
CA PRO A 13 -0.44 9.89 -7.57
C PRO A 13 0.06 9.68 -9.00
N TRP A 14 1.31 10.08 -9.27
CA TRP A 14 1.96 9.87 -10.56
C TRP A 14 2.09 8.38 -10.89
N GLN A 15 2.48 7.57 -9.89
CA GLN A 15 2.46 6.12 -9.97
C GLN A 15 2.00 5.54 -8.64
N TYR A 16 1.21 4.47 -8.71
CA TYR A 16 0.77 3.73 -7.54
C TYR A 16 0.57 2.26 -7.86
N PHE A 17 0.96 1.38 -6.93
CA PHE A 17 0.85 -0.06 -7.09
C PHE A 17 0.88 -0.77 -5.72
N ALA A 18 0.68 -2.08 -5.76
CA ALA A 18 0.90 -2.97 -4.63
C ALA A 18 1.96 -4.01 -4.99
N ALA A 19 2.89 -4.28 -4.09
CA ALA A 19 3.88 -5.35 -4.23
C ALA A 19 3.72 -6.37 -3.09
N LEU A 20 3.86 -7.65 -3.43
CA LEU A 20 3.81 -8.75 -2.48
C LEU A 20 5.22 -8.99 -1.95
N LEU A 21 5.42 -8.86 -0.64
CA LEU A 21 6.71 -9.14 -0.01
C LEU A 21 6.79 -10.63 0.33
N PRO A 22 7.96 -11.28 0.16
CA PRO A 22 8.18 -12.67 0.58
C PRO A 22 8.40 -12.77 2.10
N VAL A 23 7.54 -12.08 2.87
CA VAL A 23 7.60 -11.99 4.33
C VAL A 23 6.22 -12.23 4.90
N LYS A 24 6.12 -13.31 5.67
CA LYS A 24 4.90 -13.64 6.41
C LYS A 24 4.80 -12.83 7.69
N SER A 25 3.57 -12.44 8.01
CA SER A 25 3.23 -11.84 9.28
C SER A 25 2.09 -12.58 9.96
N VAL A 26 2.07 -12.51 11.29
CA VAL A 26 1.01 -13.12 12.09
C VAL A 26 -0.27 -12.28 11.95
N GLY A 27 -1.38 -12.96 11.73
CA GLY A 27 -2.73 -12.45 11.78
C GLY A 27 -3.65 -13.41 12.55
N VAL A 28 -4.91 -13.03 12.68
CA VAL A 28 -5.95 -13.83 13.34
C VAL A 28 -7.03 -14.13 12.32
N HIS A 29 -7.29 -15.42 12.09
CA HIS A 29 -8.37 -15.88 11.20
C HIS A 29 -9.29 -16.78 12.02
N GLY A 30 -10.50 -16.31 12.31
CA GLY A 30 -11.34 -16.93 13.34
C GLY A 30 -10.66 -16.79 14.70
N ASP A 31 -10.55 -17.88 15.45
CA ASP A 31 -9.91 -17.89 16.78
C ASP A 31 -8.48 -18.45 16.77
N VAL A 32 -7.90 -18.65 15.57
CA VAL A 32 -6.55 -19.20 15.43
C VAL A 32 -5.56 -18.19 14.87
N ARG A 33 -4.30 -18.32 15.29
CA ARG A 33 -3.18 -17.60 14.67
C ARG A 33 -2.95 -18.17 13.28
N ALA A 34 -2.81 -17.28 12.29
CA ALA A 34 -2.40 -17.67 10.95
C ALA A 34 -1.21 -16.83 10.48
N TYR A 35 -0.48 -17.38 9.53
CA TYR A 35 0.64 -16.73 8.86
C TYR A 35 0.28 -16.49 7.41
N GLY A 36 0.39 -15.24 6.98
CA GLY A 36 0.04 -14.79 5.65
C GLY A 36 1.00 -13.70 5.23
N GLU A 37 1.11 -13.50 3.93
CA GLU A 37 2.05 -12.57 3.32
C GLU A 37 1.75 -11.12 3.70
N THR A 38 2.71 -10.26 3.41
CA THR A 38 2.62 -8.81 3.59
C THR A 38 2.57 -8.13 2.23
N ILE A 39 1.59 -7.26 2.03
CA ILE A 39 1.54 -6.38 0.85
C ILE A 39 2.07 -4.99 1.25
N VAL A 40 2.94 -4.43 0.41
CA VAL A 40 3.25 -3.00 0.45
C VAL A 40 2.40 -2.27 -0.58
N VAL A 41 1.79 -1.17 -0.17
CA VAL A 41 1.16 -0.19 -1.05
C VAL A 41 2.16 0.93 -1.26
N ARG A 42 2.42 1.26 -2.53
CA ARG A 42 3.31 2.34 -2.93
C ARG A 42 2.52 3.34 -3.73
N ALA A 43 2.66 4.63 -3.40
CA ALA A 43 2.14 5.72 -4.21
C ALA A 43 3.12 6.89 -4.11
N VAL A 44 3.46 7.46 -5.26
CA VAL A 44 4.44 8.54 -5.34
C VAL A 44 3.95 9.67 -6.24
N THR A 45 4.41 10.87 -5.92
CA THR A 45 4.29 12.05 -6.78
C THR A 45 5.69 12.37 -7.30
N SER A 46 5.79 12.57 -8.62
CA SER A 46 7.03 12.92 -9.31
C SER A 46 6.72 13.82 -10.50
N LEU A 47 7.66 14.70 -10.87
CA LEU A 47 7.58 15.53 -12.07
C LEU A 47 8.36 14.92 -13.25
N ASP A 48 9.43 14.18 -12.96
CA ASP A 48 10.42 13.76 -13.96
C ASP A 48 10.97 12.33 -13.77
N GLY A 49 10.47 11.58 -12.79
CA GLY A 49 10.94 10.23 -12.45
C GLY A 49 12.33 10.15 -11.83
N MET A 50 13.11 11.24 -11.78
CA MET A 50 14.43 11.29 -11.16
C MET A 50 14.33 11.42 -9.65
N SER A 51 13.41 12.25 -9.17
CA SER A 51 13.07 12.39 -7.75
C SER A 51 11.58 12.12 -7.53
N ALA A 52 11.24 11.50 -6.41
CA ALA A 52 9.83 11.22 -6.09
C ALA A 52 9.59 11.33 -4.58
N ARG A 53 8.44 11.90 -4.22
CA ARG A 53 7.97 11.90 -2.84
C ARG A 53 6.87 10.85 -2.69
N TYR A 54 6.82 10.13 -1.57
CA TYR A 54 5.63 9.33 -1.27
C TYR A 54 4.43 10.27 -1.22
N SER A 55 3.28 9.83 -1.74
CA SER A 55 2.08 10.66 -1.74
C SER A 55 1.44 10.66 -0.34
N PRO A 56 1.06 11.81 0.23
CA PRO A 56 0.41 11.87 1.54
C PRO A 56 -1.07 11.44 1.42
N ILE A 57 -1.31 10.12 1.41
CA ILE A 57 -2.67 9.58 1.32
C ILE A 57 -3.36 9.68 2.68
N PRO A 58 -4.59 10.21 2.76
CA PRO A 58 -5.38 10.23 3.98
C PRO A 58 -5.52 8.85 4.62
N HIS A 59 -5.41 8.78 5.94
CA HIS A 59 -5.43 7.51 6.68
C HIS A 59 -6.74 6.73 6.51
N ASP A 60 -7.87 7.40 6.29
CA ASP A 60 -9.16 6.75 6.03
C ASP A 60 -9.16 6.03 4.66
N VAL A 61 -8.52 6.61 3.64
CA VAL A 61 -8.30 5.97 2.34
C VAL A 61 -7.36 4.78 2.48
N LEU A 62 -6.25 4.94 3.21
CA LEU A 62 -5.31 3.84 3.49
C LEU A 62 -5.99 2.69 4.26
N ALA A 63 -6.83 3.01 5.25
CA ALA A 63 -7.60 2.02 6.01
C ALA A 63 -8.56 1.26 5.10
N LYS A 64 -9.31 1.95 4.22
CA LYS A 64 -10.19 1.31 3.23
C LYS A 64 -9.42 0.37 2.29
N ILE A 65 -8.24 0.78 1.83
CA ILE A 65 -7.36 -0.06 0.99
C ILE A 65 -6.94 -1.31 1.77
N SER A 66 -6.44 -1.13 3.00
CA SER A 66 -6.00 -2.22 3.87
C SER A 66 -7.11 -3.24 4.11
N THR A 67 -8.29 -2.78 4.55
CA THR A 67 -9.46 -3.63 4.82
C THR A 67 -9.93 -4.35 3.56
N ARG A 68 -9.98 -3.67 2.42
CA ARG A 68 -10.40 -4.31 1.16
C ARG A 68 -9.42 -5.41 0.76
N ILE A 69 -8.11 -5.17 0.84
CA ILE A 69 -7.10 -6.19 0.50
C ILE A 69 -7.25 -7.39 1.42
N THR A 70 -7.19 -7.20 2.74
CA THR A 70 -7.20 -8.34 3.70
C THR A 70 -8.50 -9.14 3.66
N ASN A 71 -9.64 -8.50 3.36
CA ASN A 71 -10.91 -9.20 3.22
C ASN A 71 -11.03 -9.96 1.88
N THR A 72 -10.54 -9.41 0.78
CA THR A 72 -10.63 -10.06 -0.54
C THR A 72 -9.69 -11.25 -0.68
N VAL A 73 -8.48 -11.18 -0.11
CA VAL A 73 -7.48 -12.28 -0.15
C VAL A 73 -7.31 -12.93 1.22
N LYS A 74 -8.44 -13.26 1.85
CA LYS A 74 -8.51 -13.85 3.19
C LYS A 74 -7.68 -15.13 3.27
N GLY A 75 -6.88 -15.25 4.32
CA GLY A 75 -5.98 -16.38 4.58
C GLY A 75 -4.61 -16.26 3.90
N SER A 76 -4.50 -15.47 2.82
CA SER A 76 -3.25 -15.31 2.08
C SER A 76 -2.46 -14.07 2.51
N VAL A 77 -3.14 -12.96 2.77
CA VAL A 77 -2.49 -11.70 3.19
C VAL A 77 -3.00 -11.29 4.56
N ASN A 78 -2.07 -11.06 5.48
CA ASN A 78 -2.38 -10.67 6.86
C ASN A 78 -2.11 -9.21 7.15
N ARG A 79 -1.28 -8.58 6.32
CA ARG A 79 -0.75 -7.25 6.60
C ARG A 79 -0.61 -6.45 5.33
N VAL A 80 -0.99 -5.18 5.46
CA VAL A 80 -0.79 -4.16 4.43
C VAL A 80 0.01 -3.05 5.09
N VAL A 81 1.10 -2.64 4.46
CA VAL A 81 1.93 -1.50 4.88
C VAL A 81 1.93 -0.45 3.77
N TYR A 82 2.23 0.79 4.12
CA TYR A 82 2.36 1.88 3.16
C TYR A 82 3.79 2.38 3.17
N ASP A 83 4.44 2.45 2.00
CA ASP A 83 5.83 2.88 1.88
C ASP A 83 5.95 4.40 1.86
N ILE A 84 6.49 4.94 2.95
CA ILE A 84 6.71 6.38 3.18
C ILE A 84 8.14 6.83 2.84
N THR A 85 8.92 6.02 2.13
CA THR A 85 10.30 6.33 1.76
C THR A 85 10.34 7.24 0.53
N HIS A 86 11.08 8.34 0.56
CA HIS A 86 11.30 9.18 -0.64
C HIS A 86 12.32 8.55 -1.60
N LYS A 87 12.30 8.97 -2.86
CA LYS A 87 13.39 8.77 -3.82
C LYS A 87 14.15 10.09 -3.99
N PRO A 88 15.41 10.20 -3.54
CA PRO A 88 16.21 9.23 -2.75
C PRO A 88 15.79 9.17 -1.26
N PRO A 89 16.24 8.15 -0.45
CA PRO A 89 17.21 7.10 -0.80
C PRO A 89 16.62 5.87 -1.48
N GLY A 90 15.30 5.69 -1.44
CA GLY A 90 14.63 4.55 -2.07
C GLY A 90 14.45 4.73 -3.57
N THR A 91 13.91 3.69 -4.21
CA THR A 91 13.39 3.73 -5.58
C THR A 91 11.87 3.85 -5.58
N ILE A 92 11.27 3.98 -6.76
CA ILE A 92 9.81 3.90 -6.91
C ILE A 92 9.39 2.43 -6.80
N GLU A 93 10.03 1.57 -7.60
CA GLU A 93 9.79 0.13 -7.63
C GLU A 93 10.30 -0.59 -6.39
N TRP A 94 9.73 -1.76 -6.17
CA TRP A 94 10.13 -2.75 -5.19
C TRP A 94 10.57 -4.02 -5.93
N GLU A 95 11.77 -4.52 -5.59
CA GLU A 95 12.40 -5.73 -6.16
C GLU A 95 12.94 -6.64 -5.05
#